data_AF-A0A2R6G8T4-F1
#
_entry.id   AF-A0A2R6G8T4-F1
#
_cell.length_a   1.000
_cell.length_b   1.000
_cell.length_c   1.000
_cell.angle_alpha   90.00
_cell.angle_beta   90.00
_cell.angle_gamma   90.00
#
_symmetry.space_group_name_H-M   'P 1'
#
loop_
_entity.id
_entity.type
_entity.pdbx_description
1 polymer ?
#
loop_
_entity_poly.entity_id
_entity_poly.type
_entity_poly.pdbx_seq_one_letter_code
_entity_poly.pdbx_strand_id
1 'polypeptide(L)'
;MNRRGAMRRLCGSVLVLGSGIGFSLIHTVHWLSEGEDLSTALFGIVVPGLLALTLVGCGYWLLRSEFAPGKICRVGIWCLVGTGAMGAAGALIVLYQQAEGVAMSDGFFVIANEATIGALVGFVVGVYDSRQRATNQQLLAERDRIAELNQRLTVLNRVLRHDVRTHVNVIEGHVALLADRIEHAGNGEPEDRSLRVVERRLNEIARLSEDARRVERLLEGEAHAAPIDLVAAVERGVRRACREDRTAGSVDLEFDCPDQEYVAANDLFDVALRSVLEGVIEREESGTARVALSVSRVSIGEEGEYAEVLIECGGGATRRDLDALGRTDGETPLDHADGLGLWLARWIIEQSGGQITLERGENGGTVVSIRLRLADPEPGSGAGSEARTPAPPR
;
A
#
# COMPACT_ATOMS: atom_id res chain seq x y z
N MET A 1 18.29 -16.59 -14.38
CA MET A 1 17.36 -17.59 -13.81
C MET A 1 18.11 -18.40 -12.75
N ASN A 2 17.69 -18.39 -11.48
CA ASN A 2 18.42 -19.05 -10.39
C ASN A 2 18.35 -20.60 -10.53
N ARG A 3 19.40 -21.33 -10.11
CA ARG A 3 19.59 -22.79 -10.33
C ARG A 3 18.39 -23.63 -9.85
N ARG A 4 17.77 -23.22 -8.74
CA ARG A 4 16.53 -23.83 -8.19
C ARG A 4 15.30 -23.64 -9.09
N GLY A 5 15.19 -22.52 -9.78
CA GLY A 5 14.13 -22.24 -10.74
C GLY A 5 14.25 -23.10 -11.99
N ALA A 6 15.45 -23.22 -12.55
CA ALA A 6 15.70 -24.10 -13.68
C ALA A 6 15.35 -25.56 -13.36
N MET A 7 15.74 -26.05 -12.17
CA MET A 7 15.44 -27.42 -11.73
C MET A 7 13.94 -27.69 -11.61
N ARG A 8 13.15 -26.75 -11.04
CA ARG A 8 11.69 -26.90 -10.90
C ARG A 8 10.98 -26.92 -12.24
N ARG A 9 11.42 -26.08 -13.19
CA ARG A 9 10.89 -26.06 -14.56
C ARG A 9 11.17 -27.37 -15.28
N LEU A 10 12.42 -27.85 -15.18
CA LEU A 10 12.83 -29.11 -15.77
C LEU A 10 12.01 -30.26 -15.19
N CYS A 11 11.92 -30.35 -13.86
CA CYS A 11 11.17 -31.40 -13.17
C CYS A 11 9.69 -31.46 -13.61
N GLY A 12 8.96 -30.34 -13.52
CA GLY A 12 7.54 -30.33 -13.90
C GLY A 12 7.28 -30.68 -15.37
N SER A 13 8.14 -30.21 -16.27
CA SER A 13 7.99 -30.48 -17.71
C SER A 13 8.39 -31.91 -18.07
N VAL A 14 9.47 -32.42 -17.44
CA VAL A 14 9.92 -33.82 -17.60
C VAL A 14 8.88 -34.79 -17.05
N LEU A 15 8.17 -34.45 -15.97
CA LEU A 15 7.09 -35.29 -15.46
C LEU A 15 5.96 -35.44 -16.49
N VAL A 16 5.43 -34.33 -17.02
CA VAL A 16 4.33 -34.38 -18.01
C VAL A 16 4.79 -35.06 -19.31
N LEU A 17 5.95 -34.67 -19.83
CA LEU A 17 6.49 -35.20 -21.07
C LEU A 17 6.88 -36.69 -20.94
N GLY A 18 7.48 -37.07 -19.81
CA GLY A 18 7.82 -38.45 -19.48
C GLY A 18 6.60 -39.35 -19.34
N SER A 19 5.55 -38.88 -18.66
CA SER A 19 4.26 -39.59 -18.60
C SER A 19 3.66 -39.80 -20.00
N GLY A 20 3.62 -38.74 -20.82
CA GLY A 20 3.12 -38.85 -22.20
C GLY A 20 3.91 -39.83 -23.07
N ILE A 21 5.25 -39.80 -23.00
CA ILE A 21 6.11 -40.73 -23.74
C ILE A 21 5.91 -42.16 -23.24
N GLY A 22 5.86 -42.37 -21.92
CA GLY A 22 5.63 -43.68 -21.32
C GLY A 22 4.31 -44.30 -21.76
N PHE A 23 3.21 -43.54 -21.71
CA PHE A 23 1.93 -44.02 -22.20
C PHE A 23 1.93 -44.26 -23.70
N SER A 24 2.52 -43.37 -24.50
CA SER A 24 2.61 -43.56 -25.96
C SER A 24 3.36 -44.85 -26.31
N LEU A 25 4.41 -45.19 -25.57
CA LEU A 25 5.17 -46.43 -25.75
C LEU A 25 4.32 -47.66 -25.41
N ILE A 26 3.54 -47.63 -24.32
CA ILE A 26 2.62 -48.72 -23.94
C ILE A 26 1.64 -49.01 -25.07
N HIS A 27 1.02 -47.98 -25.65
CA HIS A 27 0.06 -48.13 -26.75
C HIS A 27 0.72 -48.62 -28.04
N THR A 28 1.93 -48.16 -28.33
CA THR A 28 2.69 -48.60 -29.52
C THR A 28 3.08 -50.07 -29.42
N VAL A 29 3.53 -50.52 -28.24
CA VAL A 29 3.89 -51.93 -28.00
C VAL A 29 2.65 -52.81 -28.14
N HIS A 30 1.53 -52.43 -27.51
CA HIS A 30 0.29 -53.19 -27.56
C HIS A 30 -0.29 -53.29 -28.99
N TRP A 31 -0.24 -52.19 -29.77
CA TRP A 31 -0.59 -52.19 -31.19
C TRP A 31 0.22 -53.19 -32.02
N LEU A 32 1.52 -53.32 -31.73
CA LEU A 32 2.41 -54.21 -32.48
C LEU A 32 2.31 -55.67 -32.04
N SER A 33 1.83 -55.94 -30.82
CA SER A 33 1.72 -57.30 -30.28
C SER A 33 0.40 -57.98 -30.59
N GLU A 34 -0.67 -57.24 -30.89
CA GLU A 34 -2.02 -57.79 -31.00
C GLU A 34 -2.67 -57.56 -32.37
N GLY A 35 -3.27 -58.62 -32.90
CA GLY A 35 -4.11 -58.55 -34.10
C GLY A 35 -5.55 -58.31 -33.71
N GLU A 36 -5.90 -57.06 -33.41
CA GLU A 36 -7.25 -56.68 -32.98
C GLU A 36 -8.20 -56.38 -34.16
N ASP A 37 -9.49 -56.56 -33.93
CA ASP A 37 -10.55 -56.09 -34.84
C ASP A 37 -10.68 -54.55 -34.78
N LEU A 38 -11.22 -53.94 -35.84
CA LEU A 38 -11.17 -52.48 -36.06
C LEU A 38 -11.77 -51.68 -34.89
N SER A 39 -12.86 -52.15 -34.28
CA SER A 39 -13.51 -51.46 -33.16
C SER A 39 -12.65 -51.50 -31.89
N THR A 40 -12.04 -52.65 -31.59
CA THR A 40 -11.19 -52.82 -30.40
C THR A 40 -9.93 -51.98 -30.55
N ALA A 41 -9.31 -52.02 -31.73
CA ALA A 41 -8.16 -51.20 -32.05
C ALA A 41 -8.46 -49.69 -31.94
N LEU A 42 -9.63 -49.24 -32.40
CA LEU A 42 -10.02 -47.83 -32.35
C LEU A 42 -10.20 -47.33 -30.90
N PHE A 43 -11.01 -48.03 -30.11
CA PHE A 43 -11.39 -47.59 -28.75
C PHE A 43 -10.34 -47.94 -27.70
N GLY A 44 -9.68 -49.08 -27.84
CA GLY A 44 -8.64 -49.56 -26.93
C GLY A 44 -7.29 -48.90 -27.17
N ILE A 45 -6.91 -48.66 -28.43
CA ILE A 45 -5.53 -48.29 -28.76
C ILE A 45 -5.42 -46.89 -29.37
N VAL A 46 -6.19 -46.60 -30.42
CA VAL A 46 -6.05 -45.35 -31.19
C VAL A 46 -6.45 -44.14 -30.36
N VAL A 47 -7.64 -44.13 -29.77
CA VAL A 47 -8.13 -42.98 -28.99
C VAL A 47 -7.23 -42.70 -27.76
N PRO A 48 -6.95 -43.69 -26.90
CA PRO A 48 -6.02 -43.52 -25.78
C PRO A 48 -4.58 -43.14 -26.21
N GLY A 49 -4.09 -43.70 -27.32
CA GLY A 49 -2.79 -43.35 -27.90
C GLY A 49 -2.72 -41.89 -28.35
N LEU A 50 -3.80 -41.35 -28.94
CA LEU A 50 -3.89 -39.93 -29.29
C LEU A 50 -3.90 -39.03 -28.04
N LEU A 51 -4.53 -39.46 -26.95
CA LEU A 51 -4.49 -38.73 -25.66
C LEU A 51 -3.06 -38.73 -25.08
N ALA A 52 -2.35 -39.85 -25.15
CA ALA A 52 -0.95 -39.94 -24.73
C ALA A 52 -0.04 -39.02 -25.55
N LEU A 53 -0.21 -38.98 -26.87
CA LEU A 53 0.50 -38.06 -27.76
C LEU A 53 0.16 -36.59 -27.47
N THR A 54 -1.11 -36.30 -27.15
CA THR A 54 -1.53 -34.96 -26.73
C THR A 54 -0.80 -34.54 -25.46
N LEU A 55 -0.63 -35.44 -24.50
CA LEU A 55 0.12 -35.19 -23.27
C LEU A 55 1.61 -34.90 -23.55
N VAL A 56 2.22 -35.57 -24.52
CA VAL A 56 3.59 -35.23 -25.00
C VAL A 56 3.64 -33.81 -25.55
N GLY A 57 2.66 -33.45 -26.39
CA GLY A 57 2.50 -32.08 -26.91
C GLY A 57 2.34 -31.04 -25.79
N CYS A 58 1.53 -31.35 -24.77
CA CYS A 58 1.35 -30.53 -23.57
C CYS A 58 2.65 -30.35 -22.79
N GLY A 59 3.43 -31.42 -22.59
CA GLY A 59 4.75 -31.35 -21.94
C GLY A 59 5.75 -30.50 -22.72
N TYR A 60 5.76 -30.62 -24.05
CA TYR A 60 6.58 -29.78 -24.93
C TYR A 60 6.17 -28.31 -24.92
N TRP A 61 4.85 -28.05 -24.95
CA TRP A 61 4.31 -26.70 -24.81
C TRP A 61 4.71 -26.07 -23.46
N LEU A 62 4.69 -26.84 -22.38
CA LEU A 62 5.11 -26.39 -21.05
C LEU A 62 6.59 -25.97 -21.02
N LEU A 63 7.46 -26.69 -21.74
CA LEU A 63 8.88 -26.35 -21.89
C LEU A 63 9.09 -24.98 -22.55
N ARG A 64 8.23 -24.60 -23.50
CA ARG A 64 8.30 -23.32 -24.22
C ARG A 64 7.48 -22.20 -23.59
N SER A 65 6.57 -22.53 -22.68
CA SER A 65 5.70 -21.54 -22.03
C SER A 65 6.47 -20.53 -21.17
N GLU A 66 5.89 -19.34 -21.00
CA GLU A 66 6.43 -18.27 -20.14
C GLU A 66 6.05 -18.44 -18.66
N PHE A 67 5.48 -19.60 -18.29
CA PHE A 67 5.10 -19.83 -16.91
C PHE A 67 6.30 -19.81 -15.97
N ALA A 68 6.11 -19.17 -14.82
CA ALA A 68 7.09 -19.21 -13.74
C ALA A 68 7.40 -20.68 -13.36
N PRO A 69 8.66 -21.03 -13.07
CA PRO A 69 9.05 -22.42 -12.81
C PRO A 69 8.27 -23.15 -11.72
N GLY A 70 7.79 -22.43 -10.70
CA GLY A 70 6.94 -22.99 -9.65
C GLY A 70 5.53 -23.38 -10.12
N LYS A 71 5.01 -22.72 -11.16
CA LYS A 71 3.73 -23.08 -11.80
C LYS A 71 3.88 -24.37 -12.61
N ILE A 72 4.95 -24.47 -13.39
CA ILE A 72 5.30 -25.65 -14.20
C ILE A 72 5.45 -26.92 -13.33
N CYS A 73 6.15 -26.82 -12.21
CA CYS A 73 6.29 -27.92 -11.25
C CYS A 73 4.93 -28.40 -10.71
N ARG A 74 4.02 -27.46 -10.39
CA ARG A 74 2.66 -27.79 -9.91
C ARG A 74 1.80 -28.46 -10.97
N VAL A 75 1.89 -28.05 -12.23
CA VAL A 75 1.20 -28.74 -13.35
C VAL A 75 1.66 -30.21 -13.42
N GLY A 76 2.97 -30.46 -13.29
CA GLY A 76 3.51 -31.83 -13.23
C GLY A 76 3.00 -32.63 -12.03
N ILE A 77 2.88 -32.02 -10.85
CA ILE A 77 2.30 -32.69 -9.66
C ILE A 77 0.84 -33.08 -9.91
N TRP A 78 0.01 -32.17 -10.46
CA TRP A 78 -1.38 -32.48 -10.75
C TRP A 78 -1.54 -33.56 -11.81
N CYS A 79 -0.65 -33.59 -12.81
CA CYS A 79 -0.57 -34.68 -13.79
C CYS A 79 -0.32 -36.03 -13.08
N LEU A 80 0.63 -36.10 -12.14
CA LEU A 80 0.90 -37.32 -11.36
C LEU A 80 -0.27 -37.71 -10.45
N VAL A 81 -0.90 -36.75 -9.78
CA VAL A 81 -2.08 -36.99 -8.93
C VAL A 81 -3.23 -37.58 -9.76
N GLY A 82 -3.52 -36.99 -10.92
CA GLY A 82 -4.55 -37.51 -11.83
C GLY A 82 -4.21 -38.90 -12.35
N THR A 83 -2.94 -39.13 -12.73
CA THR A 83 -2.44 -40.45 -13.15
C THR A 83 -2.67 -41.51 -12.07
N GLY A 84 -2.26 -41.22 -10.83
CA GLY A 84 -2.39 -42.14 -9.71
C GLY A 84 -3.85 -42.40 -9.32
N ALA A 85 -4.69 -41.36 -9.32
CA ALA A 85 -6.10 -41.49 -8.97
C ALA A 85 -6.87 -42.36 -9.98
N MET A 86 -6.71 -42.10 -11.29
CA MET A 86 -7.39 -42.90 -12.31
C MET A 86 -6.76 -44.29 -12.48
N GLY A 87 -5.45 -44.42 -12.34
CA GLY A 87 -4.79 -45.74 -12.34
C GLY A 87 -5.28 -46.63 -11.19
N ALA A 88 -5.47 -46.06 -9.99
CA ALA A 88 -6.04 -46.80 -8.86
C ALA A 88 -7.50 -47.20 -9.10
N ALA A 89 -8.30 -46.32 -9.72
CA ALA A 89 -9.67 -46.62 -10.11
C ALA A 89 -9.72 -47.76 -11.14
N GLY A 90 -8.88 -47.72 -12.18
CA GLY A 90 -8.72 -48.80 -13.15
C GLY A 90 -8.32 -50.12 -12.48
N ALA A 91 -7.37 -50.08 -11.54
CA ALA A 91 -6.94 -51.28 -10.82
C ALA A 91 -8.08 -51.89 -9.98
N LEU A 92 -8.90 -51.05 -9.34
CA LEU A 92 -10.06 -51.50 -8.60
C LEU A 92 -11.10 -52.18 -9.51
N ILE A 93 -11.33 -51.64 -10.70
CA ILE A 93 -12.24 -52.23 -11.70
C ILE A 93 -11.73 -53.61 -12.13
N VAL A 94 -10.42 -53.73 -12.44
CA VAL A 94 -9.81 -55.01 -12.82
C VAL A 94 -9.94 -56.03 -11.69
N LEU A 95 -9.62 -55.65 -10.46
CA LEU A 95 -9.74 -56.53 -9.28
C LEU A 95 -11.18 -56.99 -9.04
N TYR A 96 -12.15 -56.09 -9.19
CA TYR A 96 -13.57 -56.41 -9.06
C TYR A 96 -14.00 -57.46 -10.10
N GLN A 97 -13.66 -57.25 -11.38
CA GLN A 97 -14.03 -58.19 -12.44
C GLN A 97 -13.38 -59.57 -12.25
N GLN A 98 -12.12 -59.61 -11.81
CA GLN A 98 -11.45 -60.86 -11.46
C GLN A 98 -12.14 -61.57 -10.29
N ALA A 99 -12.63 -60.84 -9.29
CA ALA A 99 -13.38 -61.41 -8.17
C ALA A 99 -14.73 -62.01 -8.59
N GLU A 100 -15.36 -61.49 -9.65
CA GLU A 100 -16.55 -62.08 -10.28
C GLU A 100 -16.24 -63.26 -11.22
N GLY A 101 -14.97 -63.63 -11.39
CA GLY A 101 -14.55 -64.73 -12.24
C GLY A 101 -14.44 -64.36 -13.73
N VAL A 102 -14.46 -63.07 -14.07
CA VAL A 102 -14.19 -62.58 -15.42
C VAL A 102 -12.68 -62.57 -15.65
N ALA A 103 -12.20 -63.38 -16.61
CA ALA A 103 -10.81 -63.36 -17.02
C ALA A 103 -10.53 -62.14 -17.90
N MET A 104 -9.86 -61.13 -17.34
CA MET A 104 -9.30 -60.01 -18.13
C MET A 104 -7.92 -60.41 -18.67
N SER A 105 -7.77 -60.51 -20.00
CA SER A 105 -6.48 -60.72 -20.66
C SER A 105 -5.53 -59.53 -20.44
N ASP A 106 -6.05 -58.30 -20.56
CA ASP A 106 -5.22 -57.10 -20.65
C ASP A 106 -5.49 -56.09 -19.52
N GLY A 107 -5.66 -56.59 -18.30
CA GLY A 107 -5.95 -55.76 -17.13
C GLY A 107 -4.92 -54.64 -16.88
N PHE A 108 -3.64 -54.87 -17.18
CA PHE A 108 -2.61 -53.81 -17.11
C PHE A 108 -2.86 -52.69 -18.12
N PHE A 109 -3.28 -53.05 -19.34
CA PHE A 109 -3.53 -52.07 -20.40
C PHE A 109 -4.75 -51.20 -20.07
N VAL A 110 -5.81 -51.79 -19.49
CA VAL A 110 -6.97 -51.05 -18.98
C VAL A 110 -6.55 -50.01 -17.92
N ILE A 111 -5.70 -50.41 -16.97
CA ILE A 111 -5.15 -49.50 -15.95
C ILE A 111 -4.33 -48.37 -16.59
N ALA A 112 -3.50 -48.70 -17.58
CA ALA A 112 -2.68 -47.70 -18.27
C ALA A 112 -3.52 -46.71 -19.09
N ASN A 113 -4.61 -47.15 -19.70
CA ASN A 113 -5.56 -46.29 -20.40
C ASN A 113 -6.22 -45.29 -19.43
N GLU A 114 -6.78 -45.78 -18.32
CA GLU A 114 -7.37 -44.93 -17.27
C GLU A 114 -6.35 -43.93 -16.73
N ALA A 115 -5.12 -44.39 -16.46
CA ALA A 115 -4.03 -43.53 -16.00
C ALA A 115 -3.67 -42.43 -17.02
N THR A 116 -3.75 -42.72 -18.33
CA THR A 116 -3.51 -41.74 -19.41
C THR A 116 -4.56 -40.62 -19.39
N ILE A 117 -5.84 -40.99 -19.24
CA ILE A 117 -6.94 -40.01 -19.11
C ILE A 117 -6.72 -39.15 -17.85
N GLY A 118 -6.39 -39.80 -16.73
CA GLY A 118 -6.10 -39.10 -15.47
C GLY A 118 -4.93 -38.13 -15.57
N ALA A 119 -3.87 -38.49 -16.29
CA ALA A 119 -2.73 -37.61 -16.52
C ALA A 119 -3.13 -36.34 -17.29
N LEU A 120 -3.95 -36.47 -18.33
CA LEU A 120 -4.43 -35.34 -19.13
C LEU A 120 -5.39 -34.45 -18.33
N VAL A 121 -6.33 -35.04 -17.59
CA VAL A 121 -7.24 -34.29 -16.69
C VAL A 121 -6.43 -33.54 -15.63
N GLY A 122 -5.46 -34.21 -15.01
CA GLY A 122 -4.54 -33.61 -14.06
C GLY A 122 -3.75 -32.45 -14.65
N PHE A 123 -3.27 -32.57 -15.89
CA PHE A 123 -2.61 -31.46 -16.59
C PHE A 123 -3.54 -30.24 -16.74
N VAL A 124 -4.77 -30.44 -17.23
CA VAL A 124 -5.75 -29.35 -17.42
C VAL A 124 -6.08 -28.67 -16.09
N VAL A 125 -6.35 -29.45 -15.04
CA VAL A 125 -6.59 -28.95 -13.67
C VAL A 125 -5.38 -28.17 -13.17
N GLY A 126 -4.16 -28.67 -13.37
CA GLY A 126 -2.94 -27.99 -12.94
C GLY A 126 -2.70 -26.65 -13.64
N VAL A 127 -3.00 -26.55 -14.94
CA VAL A 127 -2.94 -25.28 -15.69
C VAL A 127 -4.00 -24.31 -15.18
N TYR A 128 -5.22 -24.79 -14.97
CA TYR A 128 -6.32 -23.98 -14.43
C TYR A 128 -6.00 -23.46 -13.02
N ASP A 129 -5.60 -24.32 -12.08
CA ASP A 129 -5.20 -23.96 -10.72
C ASP A 129 -4.05 -22.93 -10.72
N SER A 130 -3.07 -23.11 -11.60
CA SER A 130 -1.93 -22.18 -11.74
C SER A 130 -2.33 -20.79 -12.26
N ARG A 131 -3.37 -20.72 -13.11
CA ARG A 131 -3.93 -19.45 -13.61
C ARG A 131 -4.83 -18.80 -12.55
N GLN A 132 -5.75 -19.56 -11.98
CA GLN A 132 -6.73 -19.08 -10.99
C GLN A 132 -6.06 -18.44 -9.78
N ARG A 133 -4.98 -19.05 -9.26
CA ARG A 133 -4.27 -18.49 -8.11
C ARG A 133 -3.61 -17.14 -8.39
N ALA A 134 -3.12 -16.93 -9.61
CA ALA A 134 -2.49 -15.65 -9.97
C ALA A 134 -3.54 -14.53 -9.99
N THR A 135 -4.69 -14.80 -10.60
CA THR A 135 -5.83 -13.88 -10.61
C THR A 135 -6.36 -13.62 -9.21
N ASN A 136 -6.53 -14.65 -8.39
CA ASN A 136 -6.99 -14.49 -7.01
C ASN A 136 -6.02 -13.65 -6.16
N GLN A 137 -4.71 -13.83 -6.32
CA GLN A 137 -3.71 -13.01 -5.62
C GLN A 137 -3.78 -11.54 -6.03
N GLN A 138 -3.97 -11.26 -7.32
CA GLN A 138 -4.17 -9.89 -7.81
C GLN A 138 -5.45 -9.27 -7.26
N LEU A 139 -6.56 -10.03 -7.25
CA LEU A 139 -7.83 -9.56 -6.70
C LEU A 139 -7.74 -9.26 -5.20
N LEU A 140 -7.02 -10.09 -4.43
CA LEU A 140 -6.82 -9.82 -3.00
C LEU A 140 -6.01 -8.55 -2.79
N ALA A 141 -4.89 -8.39 -3.50
CA ALA A 141 -4.06 -7.18 -3.40
C ALA A 141 -4.85 -5.91 -3.78
N GLU A 142 -5.69 -5.98 -4.82
CA GLU A 142 -6.52 -4.86 -5.23
C GLU A 142 -7.63 -4.57 -4.21
N ARG A 143 -8.25 -5.61 -3.62
CA ARG A 143 -9.25 -5.42 -2.55
C ARG A 143 -8.64 -4.79 -1.31
N ASP A 144 -7.45 -5.22 -0.91
CA ASP A 144 -6.73 -4.66 0.23
C ASP A 144 -6.40 -3.17 -0.02
N ARG A 145 -5.94 -2.84 -1.24
CA ARG A 145 -5.68 -1.45 -1.66
C ARG A 145 -6.95 -0.59 -1.62
N ILE A 146 -8.06 -1.10 -2.17
CA ILE A 146 -9.35 -0.39 -2.16
C ILE A 146 -9.87 -0.21 -0.73
N ALA A 147 -9.71 -1.21 0.13
CA ALA A 147 -10.12 -1.14 1.52
C ALA A 147 -9.32 -0.07 2.28
N GLU A 148 -8.01 -0.01 2.09
CA GLU A 148 -7.13 1.00 2.69
C GLU A 148 -7.51 2.42 2.23
N LEU A 149 -7.77 2.62 0.93
CA LEU A 149 -8.23 3.90 0.39
C LEU A 149 -9.60 4.30 0.96
N ASN A 150 -10.55 3.36 1.01
CA ASN A 150 -11.88 3.62 1.57
C ASN A 150 -11.83 3.94 3.07
N GLN A 151 -10.96 3.28 3.83
CA GLN A 151 -10.76 3.58 5.25
C GLN A 151 -10.25 5.02 5.41
N ARG A 152 -9.24 5.43 4.62
CA ARG A 152 -8.71 6.79 4.61
C ARG A 152 -9.76 7.83 4.24
N LEU A 153 -10.53 7.59 3.17
CA LEU A 153 -11.64 8.46 2.75
C LEU A 153 -12.73 8.57 3.81
N THR A 154 -13.04 7.48 4.51
CA THR A 154 -14.04 7.48 5.58
C THR A 154 -13.58 8.34 6.75
N VAL A 155 -12.31 8.26 7.13
CA VAL A 155 -11.72 9.11 8.16
C VAL A 155 -11.76 10.57 7.72
N LEU A 156 -11.28 10.89 6.52
CA LEU A 156 -11.33 12.24 5.95
C LEU A 156 -12.75 12.82 5.97
N ASN A 157 -13.73 12.08 5.43
CA ASN A 157 -15.11 12.55 5.37
C ASN A 157 -15.72 12.75 6.76
N ARG A 158 -15.46 11.83 7.70
CA ARG A 158 -15.95 11.94 9.07
C ARG A 158 -15.38 13.16 9.77
N VAL A 159 -14.07 13.36 9.67
CA VAL A 159 -13.37 14.48 10.31
C VAL A 159 -13.82 15.80 9.68
N LEU A 160 -13.84 15.92 8.35
CA LEU A 160 -14.35 17.12 7.67
C LEU A 160 -15.78 17.47 8.10
N ARG A 161 -16.70 16.49 8.11
CA ARG A 161 -18.09 16.72 8.52
C ARG A 161 -18.19 17.16 9.97
N HIS A 162 -17.37 16.58 10.84
CA HIS A 162 -17.33 16.92 12.26
C HIS A 162 -16.81 18.35 12.48
N ASP A 163 -15.69 18.70 11.86
CA ASP A 163 -15.02 19.99 12.06
C ASP A 163 -15.89 21.11 11.50
N VAL A 164 -16.42 20.94 10.28
CA VAL A 164 -17.38 21.89 9.69
C VAL A 164 -18.59 22.08 10.60
N ARG A 165 -19.18 21.01 11.13
CA ARG A 165 -20.32 21.13 12.06
C ARG A 165 -19.92 21.88 13.34
N THR A 166 -18.75 21.62 13.87
CA THR A 166 -18.24 22.28 15.09
C THR A 166 -18.08 23.78 14.86
N HIS A 167 -17.39 24.20 13.80
CA HIS A 167 -17.20 25.61 13.50
C HIS A 167 -18.54 26.32 13.23
N VAL A 168 -19.46 25.67 12.52
CA VAL A 168 -20.82 26.19 12.28
C VAL A 168 -21.59 26.38 13.59
N ASN A 169 -21.57 25.40 14.50
CA ASN A 169 -22.24 25.52 15.80
C ASN A 169 -21.69 26.69 16.63
N VAL A 170 -20.37 26.93 16.61
CA VAL A 170 -19.75 28.06 17.31
C VAL A 170 -20.15 29.39 16.66
N ILE A 171 -20.18 29.46 15.34
CA ILE A 171 -20.67 30.63 14.60
C ILE A 171 -22.13 30.91 14.99
N GLU A 172 -23.00 29.90 14.95
CA GLU A 172 -24.42 30.04 15.31
C GLU A 172 -24.58 30.56 16.76
N GLY A 173 -23.80 30.03 17.71
CA GLY A 173 -23.81 30.52 19.09
C GLY A 173 -23.39 31.99 19.23
N HIS A 174 -22.31 32.41 18.56
CA HIS A 174 -21.86 33.81 18.60
C HIS A 174 -22.80 34.76 17.85
N VAL A 175 -23.41 34.33 16.75
CA VAL A 175 -24.43 35.09 16.03
C VAL A 175 -25.68 35.25 16.90
N ALA A 176 -26.13 34.21 17.60
CA ALA A 176 -27.26 34.30 18.54
C ALA A 176 -26.98 35.30 19.68
N LEU A 177 -25.78 35.29 20.25
CA LEU A 177 -25.36 36.25 21.29
C LEU A 177 -25.29 37.70 20.77
N LEU A 178 -24.95 37.90 19.50
CA LEU A 178 -24.97 39.21 18.84
C LEU A 178 -26.42 39.67 18.61
N ALA A 179 -27.29 38.78 18.12
CA ALA A 179 -28.70 39.09 17.86
C ALA A 179 -29.48 39.44 19.13
N ASP A 180 -29.36 38.63 20.19
CA ASP A 180 -30.02 38.86 21.48
C ASP A 180 -29.64 40.22 22.08
N ARG A 181 -28.38 40.64 21.93
CA ARG A 181 -27.91 41.94 22.38
C ARG A 181 -28.44 43.11 21.55
N ILE A 182 -28.54 42.97 20.23
CA ILE A 182 -29.13 44.02 19.37
C ILE A 182 -30.59 44.25 19.75
N GLU A 183 -31.31 43.20 20.13
CA GLU A 183 -32.71 43.29 20.56
C GLU A 183 -32.88 43.88 21.98
N HIS A 184 -31.98 43.58 22.92
CA HIS A 184 -32.13 43.93 24.34
C HIS A 184 -31.27 45.11 24.81
N ALA A 185 -30.19 45.47 24.12
CA ALA A 185 -29.29 46.58 24.47
C ALA A 185 -29.37 47.69 23.41
N GLY A 186 -30.04 48.79 23.75
CA GLY A 186 -30.04 49.99 22.92
C GLY A 186 -28.61 50.49 22.68
N ASN A 187 -28.19 50.52 21.40
CA ASN A 187 -27.03 51.24 20.87
C ASN A 187 -25.66 50.97 21.51
N GLY A 188 -25.37 49.76 21.99
CA GLY A 188 -24.00 49.33 22.28
C GLY A 188 -23.32 48.85 21.00
N GLU A 189 -22.10 49.31 20.70
CA GLU A 189 -21.31 48.74 19.58
C GLU A 189 -21.25 47.21 19.70
N PRO A 190 -21.42 46.46 18.59
CA PRO A 190 -21.25 45.01 18.62
C PRO A 190 -19.87 44.70 19.20
N GLU A 191 -19.84 43.84 20.22
CA GLU A 191 -18.59 43.46 20.87
C GLU A 191 -17.68 42.84 19.81
N ASP A 192 -16.66 43.60 19.40
CA ASP A 192 -15.66 43.30 18.37
C ASP A 192 -15.09 41.87 18.52
N ARG A 193 -15.13 41.33 19.75
CA ARG A 193 -14.80 39.94 20.07
C ARG A 193 -15.67 38.89 19.36
N SER A 194 -17.00 39.00 19.36
CA SER A 194 -17.86 37.97 18.75
C SER A 194 -17.77 37.98 17.23
N LEU A 195 -17.67 39.16 16.61
CA LEU A 195 -17.42 39.29 15.17
C LEU A 195 -16.06 38.68 14.78
N ARG A 196 -15.00 38.96 15.55
CA ARG A 196 -13.69 38.31 15.35
C ARG A 196 -13.75 36.79 15.47
N VAL A 197 -14.54 36.25 16.40
CA VAL A 197 -14.69 34.79 16.53
C VAL A 197 -15.39 34.21 15.30
N VAL A 198 -16.48 34.84 14.82
CA VAL A 198 -17.19 34.41 13.61
C VAL A 198 -16.27 34.46 12.38
N GLU A 199 -15.57 35.57 12.16
CA GLU A 199 -14.61 35.70 11.05
C GLU A 199 -13.51 34.63 11.11
N ARG A 200 -13.00 34.35 12.31
CA ARG A 200 -12.00 33.28 12.52
C ARG A 200 -12.54 31.92 12.11
N ARG A 201 -13.71 31.54 12.62
CA ARG A 201 -14.33 30.23 12.33
C ARG A 201 -14.66 30.08 10.83
N LEU A 202 -15.07 31.16 10.16
CA LEU A 202 -15.27 31.14 8.70
C LEU A 202 -13.97 30.92 7.93
N ASN A 203 -12.88 31.55 8.35
CA ASN A 203 -11.56 31.34 7.75
C ASN A 203 -11.05 29.92 7.98
N GLU A 204 -11.29 29.32 9.15
CA GLU A 204 -10.97 27.92 9.45
C GLU A 204 -11.73 26.96 8.52
N ILE A 205 -13.04 27.17 8.30
CA ILE A 205 -13.84 26.38 7.34
C ILE A 205 -13.29 26.51 5.91
N ALA A 206 -12.87 27.71 5.50
CA ALA A 206 -12.29 27.91 4.18
C ALA A 206 -10.96 27.15 4.02
N ARG A 207 -10.10 27.14 5.06
CA ARG A 207 -8.86 26.36 5.09
C ARG A 207 -9.13 24.86 5.04
N LEU A 208 -10.06 24.35 5.84
CA LEU A 208 -10.51 22.95 5.82
C LEU A 208 -10.91 22.49 4.40
N SER A 209 -11.63 23.33 3.66
CA SER A 209 -12.02 23.02 2.28
C SER A 209 -10.82 22.98 1.32
N GLU A 210 -9.83 23.84 1.51
CA GLU A 210 -8.62 23.85 0.68
C GLU A 210 -7.70 22.67 0.98
N ASP A 211 -7.59 22.30 2.26
CA ASP A 211 -6.82 21.12 2.69
C ASP A 211 -7.48 19.82 2.21
N ALA A 212 -8.82 19.74 2.22
CA ALA A 212 -9.55 18.62 1.61
C ALA A 212 -9.26 18.47 0.11
N ARG A 213 -9.26 19.57 -0.65
CA ARG A 213 -8.90 19.55 -2.09
C ARG A 213 -7.46 19.09 -2.34
N ARG A 214 -6.54 19.45 -1.44
CA ARG A 214 -5.14 19.00 -1.51
C ARG A 214 -5.02 17.49 -1.25
N VAL A 215 -5.81 16.96 -0.33
CA VAL A 215 -5.90 15.53 -0.03
C VAL A 215 -6.46 14.72 -1.19
N GLU A 216 -7.51 15.20 -1.85
CA GLU A 216 -8.09 14.54 -3.02
C GLU A 216 -7.04 14.34 -4.12
N ARG A 217 -6.21 15.37 -4.39
CA ARG A 217 -5.09 15.25 -5.35
C ARG A 217 -4.05 14.20 -4.98
N LEU A 218 -3.78 14.01 -3.68
CA LEU A 218 -2.88 12.94 -3.23
C LEU A 218 -3.47 11.54 -3.47
N LEU A 219 -4.77 11.38 -3.25
CA LEU A 219 -5.46 10.09 -3.46
C LEU A 219 -5.54 9.70 -4.94
N GLU A 220 -5.56 10.68 -5.85
CA GLU A 220 -5.58 10.46 -7.30
C GLU A 220 -4.22 10.00 -7.88
N GLY A 221 -3.16 9.98 -7.06
CA GLY A 221 -1.91 9.28 -7.39
C GLY A 221 -0.88 10.08 -8.18
N GLU A 222 -0.95 11.42 -8.16
CA GLU A 222 0.00 12.28 -8.88
C GLU A 222 1.29 12.59 -8.09
N ALA A 223 1.29 12.39 -6.77
CA ALA A 223 2.35 12.91 -5.92
C ALA A 223 3.42 11.85 -5.62
N HIS A 224 4.64 12.08 -6.13
CA HIS A 224 5.81 11.23 -5.93
C HIS A 224 6.72 11.84 -4.86
N ALA A 225 7.43 11.01 -4.10
CA ALA A 225 8.46 11.50 -3.20
C ALA A 225 9.64 12.03 -4.03
N ALA A 226 9.97 13.31 -3.85
CA ALA A 226 11.08 13.99 -4.52
C ALA A 226 12.08 14.51 -3.46
N PRO A 227 13.35 14.76 -3.84
CA PRO A 227 14.29 15.43 -2.95
C PRO A 227 13.82 16.86 -2.63
N ILE A 228 13.59 17.14 -1.35
CA ILE A 228 13.19 18.47 -0.87
C ILE A 228 14.23 18.97 0.13
N ASP A 229 14.62 20.25 0.00
CA ASP A 229 15.39 20.96 1.02
C ASP A 229 14.50 21.19 2.26
N LEU A 230 14.74 20.38 3.28
CA LEU A 230 13.98 20.32 4.53
C LEU A 230 14.07 21.65 5.30
N VAL A 231 15.28 22.20 5.39
CA VAL A 231 15.55 23.44 6.13
C VAL A 231 14.81 24.60 5.47
N ALA A 232 14.90 24.70 4.14
CA ALA A 232 14.17 25.73 3.41
C ALA A 232 12.64 25.56 3.50
N ALA A 233 12.14 24.32 3.53
CA ALA A 233 10.71 24.05 3.73
C ALA A 233 10.23 24.48 5.12
N VAL A 234 11.02 24.18 6.16
CA VAL A 234 10.81 24.63 7.54
C VAL A 234 10.75 26.14 7.64
N GLU A 235 11.75 26.84 7.12
CA GLU A 235 11.78 28.31 7.18
C GLU A 235 10.57 28.95 6.45
N ARG A 236 10.14 28.35 5.34
CA ARG A 236 8.94 28.82 4.61
C ARG A 236 7.68 28.61 5.43
N GLY A 237 7.54 27.43 6.03
CA GLY A 237 6.40 27.07 6.88
C GLY A 237 6.25 28.02 8.06
N VAL A 238 7.34 28.25 8.79
CA VAL A 238 7.34 29.14 9.95
C VAL A 238 7.06 30.60 9.56
N ARG A 239 7.72 31.12 8.51
CA ARG A 239 7.44 32.49 8.02
C ARG A 239 5.98 32.70 7.63
N ARG A 240 5.34 31.65 7.11
CA ARG A 240 3.93 31.69 6.73
C ARG A 240 3.02 31.68 7.95
N ALA A 241 3.28 30.79 8.91
CA ALA A 241 2.53 30.72 10.17
C ALA A 241 2.54 32.07 10.91
N CYS A 242 3.71 32.72 11.02
CA CYS A 242 3.83 34.04 11.65
C CYS A 242 3.12 35.19 10.92
N ARG A 243 2.84 35.05 9.61
CA ARG A 243 2.15 36.09 8.82
C ARG A 243 0.63 35.93 8.83
N GLU A 244 0.17 34.68 8.82
CA GLU A 244 -1.25 34.34 8.67
C GLU A 244 -1.99 34.33 10.01
N ASP A 245 -1.31 34.02 11.10
CA ASP A 245 -1.92 33.95 12.43
C ASP A 245 -1.65 35.25 13.22
N ARG A 246 -2.61 36.18 13.17
CA ARG A 246 -2.55 37.48 13.87
C ARG A 246 -2.97 37.40 15.33
N THR A 247 -3.17 36.19 15.86
CA THR A 247 -3.88 35.95 17.13
C THR A 247 -2.96 35.62 18.30
N ALA A 248 -1.80 35.00 18.04
CA ALA A 248 -0.70 35.00 18.99
C ALA A 248 -0.06 36.41 19.00
N GLY A 249 0.49 36.85 20.14
CA GLY A 249 1.29 38.08 20.19
C GLY A 249 2.59 37.93 19.41
N SER A 250 3.73 38.34 19.98
CA SER A 250 5.02 37.98 19.41
C SER A 250 5.19 36.45 19.39
N VAL A 251 5.70 35.90 18.29
CA VAL A 251 6.17 34.50 18.24
C VAL A 251 7.68 34.52 18.45
N ASP A 252 8.16 33.79 19.45
CA ASP A 252 9.58 33.63 19.76
C ASP A 252 10.05 32.31 19.15
N LEU A 253 10.96 32.39 18.17
CA LEU A 253 11.39 31.26 17.36
C LEU A 253 12.87 30.98 17.60
N GLU A 254 13.17 29.76 18.00
CA GLU A 254 14.53 29.26 18.12
C GLU A 254 14.77 28.20 17.03
N PHE A 255 15.79 28.42 16.19
CA PHE A 255 16.16 27.51 15.11
C PHE A 255 17.54 26.90 15.38
N ASP A 256 17.60 25.58 15.50
CA ASP A 256 18.83 24.80 15.55
C ASP A 256 18.87 23.84 14.36
N CYS A 257 19.30 24.33 13.19
CA CYS A 257 19.25 23.61 11.92
C CYS A 257 20.61 23.70 11.20
N PRO A 258 21.00 22.67 10.42
CA PRO A 258 22.12 22.77 9.50
C PRO A 258 21.80 23.72 8.34
N ASP A 259 22.82 24.12 7.56
CA ASP A 259 22.62 25.05 6.43
C ASP A 259 21.66 24.49 5.37
N GLN A 260 21.77 23.19 5.07
CA GLN A 260 20.93 22.47 4.11
C GLN A 260 20.81 21.00 4.52
N GLU A 261 19.62 20.42 4.31
CA GLU A 261 19.40 18.98 4.46
C GLU A 261 18.33 18.53 3.46
N TYR A 262 18.61 17.47 2.70
CA TYR A 262 17.70 16.96 1.68
C TYR A 262 17.05 15.65 2.12
N VAL A 263 15.73 15.59 1.95
CA VAL A 263 14.92 14.42 2.31
C VAL A 263 14.00 14.00 1.17
N ALA A 264 13.69 12.72 1.11
CA ALA A 264 12.66 12.21 0.22
C ALA A 264 11.28 12.54 0.82
N ALA A 265 10.57 13.49 0.22
CA ALA A 265 9.25 13.89 0.68
C ALA A 265 8.32 14.25 -0.47
N ASN A 266 7.02 14.11 -0.21
CA ASN A 266 5.97 14.51 -1.14
C ASN A 266 5.93 16.04 -1.31
N ASP A 267 5.53 16.53 -2.48
CA ASP A 267 5.36 17.96 -2.77
C ASP A 267 4.44 18.70 -1.77
N LEU A 268 3.57 17.98 -1.08
CA LEU A 268 2.70 18.54 -0.02
C LEU A 268 3.32 18.56 1.37
N PHE A 269 4.63 18.31 1.51
CA PHE A 269 5.31 18.38 2.81
C PHE A 269 5.14 19.76 3.49
N ASP A 270 5.05 20.83 2.70
CA ASP A 270 4.78 22.18 3.20
C ASP A 270 3.41 22.28 3.90
N VAL A 271 2.40 21.53 3.42
CA VAL A 271 1.07 21.43 4.01
C VAL A 271 1.14 20.71 5.35
N ALA A 272 1.83 19.57 5.40
CA ALA A 272 2.00 18.81 6.63
C ALA A 272 2.68 19.64 7.72
N LEU A 273 3.77 20.31 7.35
CA LEU A 273 4.52 21.14 8.27
C LEU A 273 3.71 22.34 8.76
N ARG A 274 2.98 23.01 7.86
CA ARG A 274 2.06 24.09 8.24
C ARG A 274 1.01 23.60 9.22
N SER A 275 0.35 22.48 8.96
CA SER A 275 -0.68 21.94 9.85
C SER A 275 -0.15 21.58 11.23
N VAL A 276 1.10 21.09 11.32
CA VAL A 276 1.76 20.87 12.62
C VAL A 276 2.04 22.20 13.32
N LEU A 277 2.64 23.17 12.62
CA LEU A 277 3.00 24.47 13.19
C LEU A 277 1.76 25.27 13.64
N GLU A 278 0.71 25.33 12.82
CA GLU A 278 -0.57 25.97 13.18
C GLU A 278 -1.13 25.34 14.46
N GLY A 279 -1.20 24.02 14.52
CA GLY A 279 -1.68 23.35 15.71
C GLY A 279 -0.81 23.66 16.94
N VAL A 280 0.51 23.66 16.79
CA VAL A 280 1.46 23.90 17.90
C VAL A 280 1.34 25.34 18.42
N ILE A 281 1.16 26.32 17.52
CA ILE A 281 1.03 27.76 17.84
C ILE A 281 -0.34 28.07 18.47
N GLU A 282 -1.43 27.51 17.95
CA GLU A 282 -2.78 27.73 18.50
C GLU A 282 -2.92 27.24 19.95
N ARG A 283 -2.09 26.28 20.37
CA ARG A 283 -2.07 25.73 21.74
C ARG A 283 -1.34 26.61 22.76
N GLU A 284 -0.68 27.69 22.33
CA GLU A 284 0.02 28.60 23.25
C GLU A 284 -0.96 29.54 23.95
N GLU A 285 -1.23 29.25 25.23
CA GLU A 285 -2.12 30.04 26.08
C GLU A 285 -1.49 31.36 26.57
N SER A 286 -0.17 31.50 26.45
CA SER A 286 0.63 32.51 27.17
C SER A 286 0.78 33.87 26.47
N GLY A 287 0.12 34.08 25.33
CA GLY A 287 0.16 35.35 24.58
C GLY A 287 1.47 35.62 23.82
N THR A 288 2.54 34.88 24.10
CA THR A 288 3.77 34.79 23.27
C THR A 288 4.06 33.33 23.01
N ALA A 289 3.87 32.88 21.78
CA ALA A 289 4.11 31.48 21.43
C ALA A 289 5.63 31.24 21.30
N ARG A 290 6.20 30.39 22.15
CA ARG A 290 7.60 29.96 22.01
C ARG A 290 7.64 28.63 21.27
N VAL A 291 8.29 28.61 20.11
CA VAL A 291 8.48 27.41 19.30
C VAL A 291 9.97 27.21 19.06
N ALA A 292 10.51 26.12 19.57
CA ALA A 292 11.88 25.69 19.28
C ALA A 292 11.83 24.61 18.20
N LEU A 293 12.64 24.77 17.15
CA LEU A 293 12.71 23.85 16.04
C LEU A 293 14.15 23.43 15.79
N SER A 294 14.39 22.12 15.82
CA SER A 294 15.69 21.56 15.48
C SER A 294 15.60 20.55 14.33
N VAL A 295 16.65 20.53 13.51
CA VAL A 295 16.81 19.54 12.43
C VAL A 295 18.14 18.82 12.66
N SER A 296 18.09 17.51 12.82
CA SER A 296 19.29 16.70 13.07
C SER A 296 19.27 15.39 12.29
N ARG A 297 20.44 14.78 12.08
CA ARG A 297 20.53 13.45 11.49
C ARG A 297 20.44 12.39 12.58
N VAL A 298 19.61 11.38 12.34
CA VAL A 298 19.42 10.26 13.24
C VAL A 298 19.62 8.96 12.48
N SER A 299 20.41 8.04 13.05
CA SER A 299 20.60 6.70 12.52
C SER A 299 19.70 5.72 13.27
N ILE A 300 18.86 4.98 12.54
CA ILE A 300 17.91 4.03 13.12
C ILE A 300 18.34 2.62 12.73
N GLY A 301 19.25 2.03 13.51
CA GLY A 301 19.67 0.63 13.36
C GLY A 301 20.08 0.28 11.92
N GLU A 302 19.47 -0.76 11.35
CA GLU A 302 19.69 -1.19 9.96
C GLU A 302 18.82 -0.45 8.92
N GLU A 303 17.92 0.45 9.35
CA GLU A 303 16.94 1.11 8.46
C GLU A 303 17.50 2.29 7.65
N GLY A 304 18.68 2.78 8.05
CA GLY A 304 19.43 3.84 7.37
C GLY A 304 19.54 5.15 8.16
N GLU A 305 19.97 6.21 7.46
CA GLU A 305 20.04 7.57 7.98
C GLU A 305 18.76 8.35 7.64
N TYR A 306 18.27 9.09 8.63
CA TYR A 306 17.08 9.92 8.56
C TYR A 306 17.43 11.34 8.99
N ALA A 307 16.71 12.33 8.47
CA ALA A 307 16.62 13.64 9.10
C ALA A 307 15.42 13.64 10.05
N GLU A 308 15.62 14.12 11.27
CA GLU A 308 14.60 14.33 12.28
C GLU A 308 14.36 15.84 12.47
N VAL A 309 13.12 16.28 12.29
CA VAL A 309 12.64 17.60 12.68
C VAL A 309 11.96 17.48 14.03
N LEU A 310 12.47 18.18 15.03
CA LEU A 310 11.84 18.31 16.34
C LEU A 310 11.19 19.68 16.45
N ILE A 311 9.93 19.72 16.87
CA ILE A 311 9.17 20.96 17.12
C ILE A 311 8.69 20.92 18.57
N GLU A 312 9.21 21.81 19.41
CA GLU A 312 8.84 21.94 20.81
C GLU A 312 8.05 23.23 21.05
N CYS A 313 6.96 23.14 21.81
CA CYS A 313 6.24 24.32 22.32
C CYS A 313 5.83 24.18 23.79
N GLY A 314 5.56 25.32 24.44
CA GLY A 314 5.12 25.37 25.82
C GLY A 314 3.67 24.93 26.03
N GLY A 315 2.82 25.06 25.00
CA GLY A 315 1.44 24.56 25.00
C GLY A 315 1.38 23.04 25.16
N GLY A 316 0.63 22.55 26.16
CA GLY A 316 0.60 21.13 26.49
C GLY A 316 -0.24 20.26 25.54
N ALA A 317 0.32 19.11 25.14
CA ALA A 317 -0.39 18.15 24.31
C ALA A 317 -1.64 17.63 25.04
N THR A 318 -2.78 17.69 24.37
CA THR A 318 -3.99 17.05 24.88
C THR A 318 -3.95 15.54 24.63
N ARG A 319 -4.69 14.77 25.42
CA ARG A 319 -4.83 13.32 25.21
C ARG A 319 -5.32 12.97 23.79
N ARG A 320 -6.03 13.88 23.13
CA ARG A 320 -6.57 13.72 21.77
C ARG A 320 -5.53 13.91 20.68
N ASP A 321 -4.56 14.81 20.90
CA ASP A 321 -3.42 15.01 20.00
C ASP A 321 -2.55 13.76 19.95
N LEU A 322 -2.37 13.15 21.13
CA LEU A 322 -1.74 11.84 21.28
C LEU A 322 -2.56 10.73 20.60
N ASP A 323 -3.90 10.78 20.62
CA ASP A 323 -4.73 9.77 19.94
C ASP A 323 -4.73 9.95 18.41
N ALA A 324 -4.70 11.19 17.89
CA ALA A 324 -4.63 11.48 16.46
C ALA A 324 -3.31 10.98 15.81
N LEU A 325 -2.21 11.04 16.58
CA LEU A 325 -0.88 10.60 16.14
C LEU A 325 -0.47 9.23 16.70
N GLY A 326 -1.16 8.72 17.71
CA GLY A 326 -0.75 7.56 18.49
C GLY A 326 -1.90 6.60 18.82
N ARG A 327 -2.29 5.77 17.84
CA ARG A 327 -2.50 4.31 17.95
C ARG A 327 -3.23 3.73 16.74
N THR A 328 -2.89 2.47 16.46
CA THR A 328 -3.41 1.63 15.37
C THR A 328 -4.70 0.88 15.75
N ASP A 329 -5.15 0.93 17.02
CA ASP A 329 -6.25 0.07 17.50
C ASP A 329 -7.27 0.86 18.33
N GLY A 330 -8.51 0.95 17.85
CA GLY A 330 -9.69 1.30 18.65
C GLY A 330 -10.17 2.75 18.57
N GLU A 331 -11.17 2.97 17.71
CA GLU A 331 -11.85 4.24 17.48
C GLU A 331 -12.65 4.73 18.70
N THR A 332 -12.40 5.96 19.15
CA THR A 332 -13.36 6.72 19.98
C THR A 332 -13.79 8.02 19.28
N PRO A 333 -15.01 8.52 19.57
CA PRO A 333 -15.55 9.72 18.91
C PRO A 333 -14.72 10.96 19.28
N LEU A 334 -14.25 11.68 18.26
CA LEU A 334 -13.50 12.92 18.38
C LEU A 334 -14.45 14.05 18.81
N ASP A 335 -14.09 14.78 19.87
CA ASP A 335 -14.82 15.95 20.40
C ASP A 335 -13.85 17.14 20.54
N HIS A 336 -13.48 17.74 19.39
CA HIS A 336 -13.08 19.15 19.10
C HIS A 336 -12.31 19.21 17.76
N ALA A 337 -12.33 20.38 17.12
CA ALA A 337 -12.09 20.64 15.70
C ALA A 337 -10.63 20.63 15.18
N ASP A 338 -9.67 20.06 15.91
CA ASP A 338 -8.23 20.17 15.59
C ASP A 338 -7.62 18.87 15.03
N GLY A 339 -8.44 17.84 14.80
CA GLY A 339 -7.99 16.49 14.44
C GLY A 339 -7.58 16.33 12.98
N LEU A 340 -8.11 17.14 12.05
CA LEU A 340 -7.81 16.98 10.63
C LEU A 340 -6.38 17.40 10.27
N GLY A 341 -5.89 18.50 10.84
CA GLY A 341 -4.57 19.05 10.48
C GLY A 341 -3.44 18.08 10.82
N LEU A 342 -3.43 17.55 12.05
CA LEU A 342 -2.43 16.56 12.47
C LEU A 342 -2.60 15.21 11.77
N TRP A 343 -3.85 14.78 11.53
CA TRP A 343 -4.11 13.57 10.74
C TRP A 343 -3.58 13.71 9.31
N LEU A 344 -3.80 14.88 8.69
CA LEU A 344 -3.33 15.21 7.35
C LEU A 344 -1.81 15.24 7.30
N ALA A 345 -1.18 15.91 8.27
CA ALA A 345 0.27 15.93 8.38
C ALA A 345 0.86 14.52 8.48
N ARG A 346 0.26 13.69 9.34
CA ARG A 346 0.64 12.28 9.46
C ARG A 346 0.51 11.53 8.15
N TRP A 347 -0.62 11.67 7.48
CA TRP A 347 -0.85 10.97 6.23
C TRP A 347 0.15 11.39 5.14
N ILE A 348 0.44 12.68 4.98
CA ILE A 348 1.44 13.20 4.04
C ILE A 348 2.85 12.65 4.35
N ILE A 349 3.23 12.61 5.62
CA ILE A 349 4.54 12.12 6.07
C ILE A 349 4.65 10.61 5.85
N GLU A 350 3.60 9.85 6.15
CA GLU A 350 3.55 8.39 5.88
C GLU A 350 3.59 8.08 4.38
N GLN A 351 2.92 8.87 3.53
CA GLN A 351 3.03 8.74 2.06
C GLN A 351 4.43 9.10 1.54
N SER A 352 5.19 9.90 2.28
CA SER A 352 6.60 10.20 2.01
C SER A 352 7.55 9.09 2.49
N GLY A 353 7.03 8.01 3.09
CA GLY A 353 7.84 6.97 3.71
C GLY A 353 8.51 7.40 5.02
N GLY A 354 8.04 8.51 5.61
CA GLY A 354 8.47 9.03 6.89
C GLY A 354 7.59 8.61 8.06
N GLN A 355 7.92 9.14 9.23
CA GLN A 355 7.18 8.92 10.47
C GLN A 355 6.94 10.26 11.17
N ILE A 356 5.78 10.43 11.79
CA ILE A 356 5.50 11.53 12.72
C ILE A 356 5.09 10.96 14.08
N THR A 357 5.59 11.55 15.15
CA THR A 357 5.17 11.26 16.52
C THR A 357 4.89 12.55 17.26
N LEU A 358 4.02 12.47 18.26
CA LEU A 358 3.74 13.57 19.17
C LEU A 358 3.78 13.03 20.59
N GLU A 359 4.54 13.74 21.42
CA GLU A 359 4.79 13.39 22.81
C GLU A 359 4.59 14.63 23.69
N ARG A 360 4.34 14.39 24.98
CA ARG A 360 4.31 15.46 25.97
C ARG A 360 5.74 15.73 26.42
N GLY A 361 6.20 16.96 26.26
CA GLY A 361 7.54 17.39 26.70
C GLY A 361 7.68 17.37 28.22
N GLU A 362 8.92 17.31 28.70
CA GLU A 362 9.25 17.23 30.14
C GLU A 362 8.67 18.41 30.95
N ASN A 363 8.56 19.58 30.31
CA ASN A 363 8.02 20.80 30.91
C ASN A 363 6.49 20.90 30.83
N GLY A 364 5.80 19.84 30.40
CA GLY A 364 4.35 19.82 30.20
C GLY A 364 3.88 20.33 28.84
N GLY A 365 4.81 20.77 27.98
CA GLY A 365 4.58 21.22 26.60
C GLY A 365 4.36 20.09 25.59
N THR A 366 4.41 20.42 24.30
CA THR A 366 4.24 19.46 23.19
C THR A 366 5.54 19.31 22.42
N VAL A 367 5.91 18.08 22.08
CA VAL A 367 7.04 17.76 21.20
C VAL A 367 6.52 16.96 20.02
N VAL A 368 6.73 17.47 18.80
CA VAL A 368 6.43 16.76 17.56
C VAL A 368 7.76 16.37 16.90
N SER A 369 7.93 15.08 16.61
CA SER A 369 9.08 14.57 15.85
C SER A 369 8.63 14.09 14.47
N ILE A 370 9.27 14.58 13.42
CA ILE A 370 9.06 14.16 12.04
C ILE A 370 10.35 13.57 11.51
N ARG A 371 10.31 12.33 11.02
CA ARG A 371 11.46 11.62 10.48
C ARG A 371 11.26 11.33 9.00
N LEU A 372 12.22 11.71 8.18
CA LEU A 372 12.21 11.47 6.73
C LEU A 372 13.55 10.89 6.30
N ARG A 373 13.51 10.00 5.29
CA ARG A 373 14.74 9.42 4.74
C ARG A 373 15.56 10.51 4.05
N LEU A 374 16.87 10.47 4.26
CA LEU A 374 17.77 11.35 3.51
C LEU A 374 17.67 11.08 2.01
N ALA A 375 17.78 12.13 1.22
CA ALA A 375 17.82 12.07 -0.24
C ALA A 375 19.03 12.85 -0.75
N ASP A 376 19.58 12.41 -1.88
CA ASP A 376 20.55 13.22 -2.59
C ASP A 376 19.81 14.33 -3.36
N PRO A 377 20.34 15.58 -3.38
CA PRO A 377 19.76 16.64 -4.17
C PRO A 377 19.75 16.24 -5.65
N GLU A 378 18.65 16.51 -6.36
CA GLU A 378 18.65 16.29 -7.80
C GLU A 378 19.76 17.13 -8.46
N PRO A 379 20.58 16.54 -9.36
CA PRO A 379 21.63 17.25 -10.05
C PRO A 379 21.03 18.31 -10.99
N GLY A 380 20.77 19.51 -10.49
CA GLY A 380 20.25 20.63 -11.30
C GLY A 380 19.62 21.82 -10.57
N SER A 381 19.25 21.71 -9.29
CA SER A 381 18.58 22.81 -8.56
C SER A 381 19.53 23.80 -7.86
N GLY A 382 20.85 23.67 -8.05
CA GLY A 382 21.82 24.65 -7.56
C GLY A 382 21.77 25.93 -8.40
N ALA A 383 21.18 26.99 -7.85
CA ALA A 383 21.32 28.35 -8.37
C ALA A 383 22.80 28.65 -8.65
N GLY A 384 23.09 29.16 -9.85
CA GLY A 384 24.42 29.33 -10.39
C GLY A 384 25.39 30.06 -9.45
N SER A 385 26.37 29.32 -8.94
CA SER A 385 27.67 29.87 -8.61
C SER A 385 28.52 29.81 -9.88
N GLU A 386 28.40 30.84 -10.72
CA GLU A 386 29.38 31.08 -11.79
C GLU A 386 30.74 31.32 -11.15
N ALA A 387 31.57 30.28 -11.17
CA ALA A 387 33.00 30.41 -10.95
C ALA A 387 33.57 31.36 -12.01
N ARG A 388 33.76 32.63 -11.63
CA ARG A 388 34.54 33.60 -12.41
C ARG A 388 35.93 33.02 -12.62
N THR A 389 36.19 32.61 -13.86
CA THR A 389 37.53 32.28 -14.35
C THR A 389 38.33 33.59 -14.39
N PRO A 390 39.53 33.68 -13.79
CA PRO A 390 40.36 34.86 -13.95
C PRO A 390 40.98 34.85 -15.36
N ALA A 391 40.82 35.97 -16.08
CA ALA A 391 41.44 36.18 -17.39
C ALA A 391 42.98 36.23 -17.27
N PRO A 392 43.74 35.76 -18.28
CA PRO A 392 45.19 35.74 -18.24
C PRO A 392 45.77 37.16 -18.35
N PRO A 393 46.96 37.42 -17.77
CA PRO A 393 47.61 38.72 -17.85
C PRO A 393 48.12 38.98 -19.27
N ARG A 394 48.09 40.26 -19.67
CA ARG A 394 48.56 40.78 -20.96
C ARG A 394 50.05 40.61 -21.17
#